data_AF-A0A843EJS9-F1
#
_entry.id   AF-A0A843EJS9-F1
#
_cell.length_a   1.000
_cell.length_b   1.000
_cell.length_c   1.000
_cell.angle_alpha   90.00
_cell.angle_beta   90.00
_cell.angle_gamma   90.00
#
_symmetry.space_group_name_H-M   'P 1'
#
loop_
_entity.id
_entity.type
_entity.pdbx_description
1 polymer ?
#
loop_
_entity_poly.entity_id
_entity_poly.type
_entity_poly.pdbx_seq_one_letter_code
_entity_poly.pdbx_strand_id
1 'polypeptide(L)'
;MGGKRIFRLKPAAAVACARRAGTMTAIDTINRFFTWGEMPIISSSYWNVIYGNNADEALQDIEGLRTMTVLARNMAWFLKIKELSIKEGIELPEVTK
;
A
#
# COMPACT_ATOMS: atom_id res chain seq x y z
N MET A 1 6.87 -19.80 16.51
CA MET A 1 6.58 -19.23 15.17
C MET A 1 5.17 -18.62 15.17
N GLY A 2 5.00 -17.41 15.70
CA GLY A 2 3.69 -16.74 15.76
C GLY A 2 3.83 -15.32 15.20
N GLY A 3 3.06 -14.98 14.17
CA GLY A 3 3.04 -13.62 13.60
C GLY A 3 3.01 -13.56 12.07
N LYS A 4 3.87 -14.32 11.38
CA LYS A 4 3.98 -14.25 9.90
C LYS A 4 2.64 -14.50 9.16
N ARG A 5 1.77 -15.36 9.69
CA ARG A 5 0.46 -15.65 9.07
C ARG A 5 -0.59 -14.55 9.22
N ILE A 6 -0.40 -13.57 10.11
CA ILE A 6 -1.43 -12.54 10.37
C ILE A 6 -1.48 -11.52 9.23
N PHE A 7 -0.36 -11.24 8.57
CA PHE A 7 -0.26 -10.25 7.50
C PHE A 7 -0.34 -10.85 6.09
N ARG A 8 -0.15 -12.17 5.97
CA ARG A 8 -0.15 -12.88 4.71
C ARG A 8 -1.38 -12.54 3.86
N LEU A 9 -1.13 -12.15 2.61
CA LEU A 9 -2.14 -11.79 1.61
C LEU A 9 -3.11 -10.69 2.05
N LYS A 10 -2.75 -9.87 3.04
CA LYS A 10 -3.41 -8.59 3.30
C LYS A 10 -2.78 -7.53 2.41
N PRO A 11 -3.58 -6.80 1.59
CA PRO A 11 -3.03 -5.73 0.78
C PRO A 11 -2.45 -4.63 1.68
N ALA A 12 -1.33 -4.04 1.24
CA ALA A 12 -0.65 -2.96 1.95
C ALA A 12 -0.22 -1.87 0.98
N ALA A 13 -0.07 -0.64 1.46
CA ALA A 13 0.51 0.45 0.69
C ALA A 13 1.37 1.32 1.61
N ALA A 14 2.64 1.51 1.27
CA ALA A 14 3.47 2.52 1.92
C ALA A 14 3.12 3.86 1.30
N VAL A 15 2.99 4.90 2.12
CA VAL A 15 2.84 6.30 1.69
C VAL A 15 3.86 7.13 2.43
N ALA A 16 4.55 8.02 1.74
CA ALA A 16 5.46 8.98 2.37
C ALA A 16 5.13 10.42 1.97
N CYS A 17 5.23 11.33 2.93
CA CYS A 17 5.16 12.76 2.71
C CYS A 17 6.45 13.42 3.20
N ALA A 18 7.00 14.36 2.43
CA ALA A 18 8.12 15.18 2.86
C ALA A 18 8.07 16.56 2.21
N ARG A 19 8.82 17.52 2.75
CA ARG A 19 8.98 18.83 2.13
C ARG A 19 9.88 18.83 0.89
N ARG A 20 10.86 17.91 0.79
CA ARG A 20 11.88 17.96 -0.28
C ARG A 20 12.44 16.61 -0.74
N ALA A 21 12.84 15.74 0.18
CA ALA A 21 13.55 14.50 -0.16
C ALA A 21 13.37 13.41 0.92
N GLY A 22 13.77 12.18 0.61
CA GLY A 22 13.76 11.04 1.55
C GLY A 22 12.53 10.13 1.43
N THR A 23 11.52 10.54 0.69
CA THR A 23 10.27 9.77 0.45
C THR A 23 10.54 8.42 -0.20
N MET A 24 11.38 8.37 -1.23
CA MET A 24 11.74 7.13 -1.93
C MET A 24 12.40 6.11 -1.00
N THR A 25 13.42 6.52 -0.24
CA THR A 25 14.11 5.64 0.71
C THR A 25 13.17 5.14 1.81
N ALA A 26 12.25 5.99 2.27
CA ALA A 26 11.25 5.63 3.27
C ALA A 26 10.28 4.56 2.72
N ILE A 27 9.69 4.76 1.55
CA ILE A 27 8.77 3.78 0.95
C ILE A 27 9.48 2.45 0.65
N ASP A 28 10.71 2.49 0.14
CA ASP A 28 11.48 1.27 -0.18
C ASP A 28 11.80 0.47 1.09
N THR A 29 12.15 1.15 2.17
CA THR A 29 12.43 0.52 3.45
C THR A 29 11.16 -0.12 4.03
N ILE A 30 10.02 0.56 3.96
CA ILE A 30 8.73 0.02 4.43
C ILE A 30 8.30 -1.19 3.59
N ASN A 31 8.44 -1.10 2.26
CA ASN A 31 8.02 -2.16 1.35
C ASN A 31 8.75 -3.48 1.59
N ARG A 32 9.99 -3.47 2.10
CA ARG A 32 10.71 -4.69 2.52
C ARG A 32 9.96 -5.49 3.58
N PHE A 33 9.29 -4.82 4.53
CA PHE A 33 8.51 -5.51 5.55
C PHE A 33 7.23 -6.11 4.97
N PHE A 34 6.60 -5.43 4.01
CA PHE A 34 5.42 -5.94 3.31
C PHE A 34 5.75 -7.19 2.49
N THR A 35 6.88 -7.19 1.77
CA THR A 35 7.30 -8.38 1.01
C THR A 35 7.67 -9.54 1.93
N TRP A 36 8.35 -9.28 3.06
CA TRP A 36 8.62 -10.31 4.07
C TRP A 36 7.35 -10.92 4.71
N GLY A 37 6.28 -10.13 4.75
CA GLY A 37 4.97 -10.55 5.26
C GLY A 37 4.04 -11.18 4.22
N GLU A 38 4.51 -11.43 2.99
CA GLU A 38 3.68 -11.90 1.87
C GLU A 38 2.47 -10.98 1.62
N MET A 39 2.65 -9.67 1.80
CA MET A 39 1.60 -8.68 1.60
C MET A 39 1.64 -8.17 0.14
N PRO A 40 0.53 -8.25 -0.61
CA PRO A 40 0.41 -7.58 -1.90
C PRO A 40 0.56 -6.07 -1.75
N ILE A 41 1.58 -5.50 -2.37
CA ILE A 41 1.84 -4.06 -2.33
C ILE A 41 0.96 -3.38 -3.39
N ILE A 42 0.09 -2.49 -2.94
CA ILE A 42 -0.81 -1.73 -3.81
C ILE A 42 -0.09 -0.46 -4.28
N SER A 43 0.07 -0.37 -5.59
CA SER A 43 0.66 0.79 -6.27
C SER A 43 -0.41 1.77 -6.72
N SER A 44 0.04 2.98 -7.03
CA SER A 44 -0.75 4.04 -7.65
C SER A 44 -0.29 4.31 -9.09
N SER A 45 -0.71 5.43 -9.67
CA SER A 45 -0.25 5.96 -10.96
C SER A 45 1.23 6.35 -10.95
N TYR A 46 1.81 6.60 -9.77
CA TYR A 46 3.22 6.86 -9.55
C TYR A 46 3.65 6.30 -8.19
N TRP A 47 4.88 6.57 -7.75
CA TRP A 47 5.30 6.23 -6.39
C TRP A 47 4.33 6.87 -5.38
N ASN A 48 3.95 6.12 -4.35
CA ASN A 48 2.98 6.53 -3.33
C ASN A 48 3.55 7.65 -2.43
N VAL A 49 3.73 8.82 -3.01
CA VAL A 49 4.42 9.97 -2.44
C VAL A 49 3.59 11.22 -2.68
N ILE A 50 3.65 12.13 -1.71
CA ILE A 50 3.09 13.48 -1.79
C ILE A 50 4.09 14.44 -1.18
N TYR A 51 4.16 15.68 -1.66
CA TYR A 51 5.08 16.69 -1.11
C TYR A 51 4.34 17.82 -0.41
N GLY A 52 4.82 18.20 0.77
CA GLY A 52 4.31 19.33 1.56
C GLY A 52 4.92 19.35 2.95
N ASN A 53 5.25 20.53 3.47
CA ASN A 53 5.72 20.67 4.86
C ASN A 53 4.56 20.61 5.87
N ASN A 54 3.35 20.94 5.42
CA ASN A 54 2.10 20.93 6.18
C ASN A 54 0.95 20.47 5.25
N ALA A 55 -0.25 20.35 5.81
CA ALA A 55 -1.41 19.89 5.06
C ALA A 55 -1.79 20.83 3.91
N ASP A 56 -1.71 22.15 4.12
CA ASP A 56 -2.07 23.15 3.11
C ASP A 56 -1.13 23.11 1.90
N GLU A 57 0.17 22.93 2.14
CA GLU A 57 1.16 22.71 1.08
C GLU A 57 0.96 21.37 0.37
N ALA A 58 0.64 20.30 1.11
CA ALA A 58 0.36 18.99 0.51
C ALA A 58 -0.88 19.02 -0.41
N LEU A 59 -1.88 19.85 -0.09
CA LEU A 59 -3.05 20.05 -0.95
C LEU A 59 -2.73 20.80 -2.26
N GLN A 60 -1.58 21.47 -2.33
CA GLN A 60 -1.12 22.14 -3.56
C GLN A 60 -0.37 21.19 -4.50
N ASP A 61 0.07 20.03 -4.02
CA ASP A 61 0.67 18.97 -4.85
C ASP A 61 -0.43 18.20 -5.62
N ILE A 62 -0.88 18.78 -6.73
CA ILE A 62 -1.96 18.24 -7.56
C ILE A 62 -1.63 16.83 -8.08
N GLU A 63 -0.36 16.57 -8.41
CA GLU A 63 0.08 15.26 -8.89
C GLU A 63 0.12 14.22 -7.75
N GLY A 64 0.63 14.62 -6.59
CA GLY A 64 0.58 13.81 -5.37
C GLY A 64 -0.87 13.48 -4.95
N LEU A 65 -1.79 14.44 -5.00
CA LEU A 65 -3.21 14.22 -4.71
C LEU A 65 -3.87 13.25 -5.70
N ARG A 66 -3.55 13.37 -7.00
CA ARG A 66 -3.99 12.40 -8.00
C ARG A 66 -3.46 11.01 -7.68
N THR A 67 -2.19 10.90 -7.30
CA THR A 67 -1.57 9.65 -6.87
C THR A 67 -2.25 9.08 -5.63
N MET A 68 -2.59 9.89 -4.62
CA MET A 68 -3.32 9.39 -3.43
C MET A 68 -4.74 8.94 -3.79
N THR A 69 -5.40 9.64 -4.70
CA THR A 69 -6.75 9.28 -5.17
C THR A 69 -6.75 7.94 -5.92
N VAL A 70 -5.79 7.73 -6.82
CA VAL A 70 -5.64 6.46 -7.55
C VAL A 70 -5.28 5.34 -6.59
N LEU A 71 -4.39 5.58 -5.62
CA LEU A 71 -4.03 4.60 -4.59
C LEU A 71 -5.26 4.14 -3.81
N ALA A 72 -6.09 5.08 -3.35
CA ALA A 72 -7.30 4.79 -2.59
C ALA A 72 -8.28 3.92 -3.41
N ARG A 73 -8.46 4.24 -4.70
CA ARG A 73 -9.32 3.45 -5.61
C ARG A 73 -8.78 2.03 -5.82
N ASN A 74 -7.48 1.89 -6.04
CA ASN A 74 -6.83 0.59 -6.21
C ASN A 74 -6.96 -0.24 -4.93
N MET A 75 -6.66 0.34 -3.76
CA MET A 75 -6.79 -0.33 -2.47
C MET A 75 -8.23 -0.78 -2.20
N ALA A 76 -9.23 0.09 -2.44
CA ALA A 76 -10.64 -0.25 -2.28
C ALA A 76 -11.05 -1.44 -3.15
N TRP A 77 -10.56 -1.51 -4.39
CA TRP A 77 -10.82 -2.63 -5.28
C TRP A 77 -10.23 -3.95 -4.78
N PHE A 78 -8.98 -3.93 -4.29
CA PHE A 78 -8.34 -5.12 -3.71
C PHE A 78 -9.05 -5.60 -2.43
N LEU A 79 -9.49 -4.68 -1.58
CA LEU A 79 -10.29 -5.00 -0.40
C LEU A 79 -11.62 -5.67 -0.79
N LYS A 80 -12.28 -5.14 -1.83
CA LYS A 80 -13.53 -5.72 -2.36
C LYS A 80 -13.32 -7.12 -2.93
N ILE A 81 -12.25 -7.36 -3.68
CA ILE A 81 -11.92 -8.70 -4.20
C ILE A 81 -11.71 -9.68 -3.06
N LYS A 82 -10.95 -9.29 -2.04
CA LYS A 82 -10.72 -10.15 -0.88
C LYS A 82 -12.02 -10.48 -0.15
N GLU A 83 -12.92 -9.51 -0.01
CA GLU A 83 -14.24 -9.76 0.58
C GLU A 83 -15.05 -10.76 -0.27
N LEU A 84 -15.05 -10.60 -1.59
CA LEU A 84 -15.72 -11.50 -2.51
C LEU A 84 -15.11 -12.90 -2.48
N SER A 85 -13.78 -13.03 -2.45
CA SER A 85 -13.11 -14.33 -2.40
C SER A 85 -13.49 -15.13 -1.14
N ILE A 86 -13.64 -14.44 -0.01
CA ILE A 86 -14.11 -15.05 1.24
C ILE A 86 -15.58 -15.50 1.11
N LYS A 87 -16.44 -14.68 0.51
CA LYS A 87 -17.86 -15.02 0.29
C LYS A 87 -18.04 -16.22 -0.64
N GLU A 88 -17.22 -16.32 -1.68
CA GLU A 88 -17.24 -17.43 -2.64
C GLU A 88 -16.47 -18.67 -2.15
N GLY A 89 -15.90 -18.64 -0.94
CA GLY A 89 -15.16 -19.78 -0.38
C GLY A 89 -13.83 -20.08 -1.07
N ILE A 90 -13.23 -19.10 -1.76
CA ILE A 90 -11.91 -19.24 -2.37
C ILE A 90 -10.86 -19.18 -1.27
N GLU A 91 -10.25 -20.33 -0.98
CA GLU A 91 -9.21 -20.45 0.03
C GLU A 91 -7.91 -19.74 -0.38
N LEU A 92 -7.14 -19.30 0.62
CA LEU A 92 -5.81 -18.74 0.38
C LEU A 92 -4.88 -19.86 -0.09
N PRO A 93 -3.96 -19.59 -1.05
CA PRO A 93 -2.98 -20.58 -1.49
C PRO A 93 -2.20 -21.18 -0.32
N GLU A 94 -1.89 -22.47 -0.35
CA GLU A 94 -1.03 -23.08 0.65
C GLU A 94 0.42 -22.58 0.50
N VAL A 95 1.14 -22.49 1.62
CA VAL A 95 2.59 -22.23 1.59
C VAL A 95 3.28 -23.58 1.48
N THR A 96 3.85 -23.88 0.31
CA THR A 96 4.74 -25.04 0.17
C THR A 96 5.95 -24.86 1.07
N LYS A 97 6.33 -25.93 1.78
CA LYS A 97 7.52 -25.96 2.64
C LYS A 97 8.81 -25.97 1.84
#